data_AF-A0A0F9KFX9-F1
#
_entry.id   AF-A0A0F9KFX9-F1
#
_cell.length_a   1.000
_cell.length_b   1.000
_cell.length_c   1.000
_cell.angle_alpha   90.00
_cell.angle_beta   90.00
_cell.angle_gamma   90.00
#
_symmetry.space_group_name_H-M   'P 1'
#
loop_
_entity.id
_entity.type
_entity.pdbx_description
1 polymer ?
#
loop_
_entity_poly.entity_id
_entity_poly.type
_entity_poly.pdbx_seq_one_letter_code
_entity_poly.pdbx_strand_id
1 'polypeptide(L)' 'KEKILIKADPQHASQNIEIYADGRQIFTGSLSRNGDMSLSRSNKEAKKILKEIENNKDVYAMIK' A
#
# COMPACT_ATOMS: atom_id res chain seq x y z
N LYS A 1 13.04 2.59 13.08
CA LYS A 1 12.87 1.77 11.86
C LYS A 1 11.82 2.44 10.99
N GLU A 2 12.19 2.88 9.79
CA GLU A 2 11.30 3.60 8.87
C GLU A 2 10.25 2.66 8.27
N LYS A 3 9.03 3.15 8.08
CA LYS A 3 7.89 2.39 7.57
C LYS A 3 7.11 3.22 6.56
N ILE A 4 6.49 2.54 5.59
CA ILE A 4 5.44 3.08 4.75
C ILE A 4 4.13 2.91 5.51
N LEU A 5 3.32 3.96 5.52
CA LEU A 5 2.01 3.97 6.14
C LEU A 5 0.97 4.13 5.04
N ILE A 6 0.05 3.18 4.94
CA ILE A 6 -1.08 3.24 4.02
C ILE A 6 -2.32 3.45 4.90
N LYS A 7 -3.12 4.46 4.57
CA LYS A 7 -4.30 4.86 5.33
C LYS A 7 -5.49 4.97 4.39
N ALA A 8 -6.61 4.42 4.81
CA ALA A 8 -7.91 4.65 4.25
C ALA A 8 -8.84 5.19 5.34
N ASP A 9 -10.02 5.66 4.94
CA ASP A 9 -11.03 6.05 5.91
C ASP A 9 -11.46 4.86 6.78
N PRO A 10 -11.84 5.09 8.06
CA PRO A 10 -12.21 4.01 8.98
C PRO A 10 -13.36 3.12 8.47
N GLN A 11 -14.20 3.61 7.57
CA GLN A 11 -15.25 2.82 6.92
C GLN A 11 -14.71 1.63 6.10
N HIS A 12 -13.42 1.67 5.72
CA HIS A 12 -12.72 0.62 5.01
C HIS A 12 -11.88 -0.28 5.93
N ALA A 13 -12.07 -0.19 7.24
CA ALA A 13 -11.41 -1.05 8.21
C ALA A 13 -11.61 -2.54 7.89
N SER A 14 -10.56 -3.34 8.09
CA SER A 14 -10.54 -4.79 7.81
C SER A 14 -10.80 -5.18 6.35
N GLN A 15 -10.90 -4.22 5.42
CA GLN A 15 -11.08 -4.50 4.00
C GLN A 15 -9.74 -4.82 3.33
N ASN A 16 -9.82 -5.54 2.22
CA ASN A 16 -8.66 -5.82 1.39
C ASN A 16 -8.33 -4.60 0.54
N ILE A 17 -7.04 -4.39 0.35
CA ILE A 17 -6.53 -3.35 -0.53
C ILE A 17 -5.58 -3.94 -1.55
N GLU A 18 -5.59 -3.32 -2.72
CA GLU A 18 -4.66 -3.59 -3.80
C GLU A 18 -3.99 -2.29 -4.18
N ILE A 19 -2.67 -2.33 -4.36
CA ILE A 19 -1.90 -1.16 -4.82
C ILE A 19 -1.40 -1.46 -6.21
N TYR A 20 -1.55 -0.48 -7.09
CA TYR A 20 -1.19 -0.53 -8.49
C TYR A 20 -0.11 0.50 -8.80
N ALA A 21 0.73 0.21 -9.80
CA ALA A 21 1.62 1.16 -10.44
C ALA A 21 1.44 1.05 -11.96
N ASP A 22 1.09 2.15 -12.63
CA ASP A 22 0.74 2.21 -14.06
C ASP A 22 -0.27 1.11 -14.46
N GLY A 23 -1.29 0.88 -13.63
CA GLY A 23 -2.32 -0.14 -13.86
C GLY A 23 -1.91 -1.58 -13.56
N ARG A 24 -0.66 -1.85 -13.16
CA ARG A 24 -0.21 -3.19 -12.73
C ARG A 24 -0.29 -3.32 -11.22
N GLN A 25 -0.98 -4.36 -10.73
CA GLN A 25 -1.01 -4.66 -9.30
C GLN A 25 0.40 -5.00 -8.80
N ILE A 26 0.88 -4.26 -7.82
CA ILE A 26 2.19 -4.42 -7.23
C ILE A 26 2.15 -4.95 -5.80
N PHE A 27 1.04 -4.79 -5.10
CA PHE A 27 0.84 -5.25 -3.72
C PHE A 27 -0.63 -5.58 -3.44
N THR A 28 -0.87 -6.49 -2.50
CA THR A 28 -2.18 -6.78 -1.93
C THR A 28 -2.03 -7.04 -0.44
N GLY A 29 -3.02 -6.63 0.34
CA GLY A 29 -3.05 -6.87 1.78
C GLY A 29 -4.41 -6.54 2.36
N SER A 30 -4.49 -6.55 3.70
CA SER A 30 -5.70 -6.19 4.43
C SER A 30 -5.38 -5.05 5.37
N LEU A 31 -6.28 -4.07 5.45
CA LEU A 31 -6.18 -2.99 6.43
C LEU A 31 -6.46 -3.51 7.84
N SER A 32 -5.91 -2.80 8.83
CA SER A 32 -6.22 -3.01 10.23
C SER A 32 -7.68 -2.66 10.54
N ARG A 33 -8.09 -2.89 11.79
CA ARG A 33 -9.39 -2.44 12.32
C ARG A 33 -9.57 -0.92 12.35
N ASN A 34 -8.49 -0.17 12.14
CA ASN A 34 -8.51 1.29 12.09
C ASN A 34 -8.40 1.83 10.67
N GLY A 35 -8.42 0.97 9.64
CA GLY A 35 -8.31 1.40 8.24
C GLY A 35 -6.89 1.73 7.80
N ASP A 36 -5.87 1.28 8.53
CA ASP A 36 -4.46 1.54 8.22
C ASP A 36 -3.65 0.26 8.09
N MET A 37 -2.50 0.33 7.42
CA MET A 37 -1.47 -0.69 7.50
C MET A 37 -0.08 -0.08 7.43
N SER A 38 0.91 -0.79 7.97
CA SER A 38 2.31 -0.37 7.90
C SER A 38 3.20 -1.45 7.32
N LEU A 39 4.10 -1.05 6.42
CA LEU A 39 5.11 -1.91 5.83
C LEU A 39 6.49 -1.39 6.23
N SER A 40 7.33 -2.24 6.83
CA SER A 40 8.73 -1.89 7.11
C SER A 40 9.47 -1.60 5.81
N ARG A 41 10.32 -0.55 5.73
CA ARG A 41 11.19 -0.31 4.55
C ARG A 41 12.13 -1.49 4.25
N SER A 42 12.39 -2.36 5.23
CA SER A 42 13.16 -3.60 5.00
C SER A 42 12.37 -4.68 4.26
N ASN A 43 11.04 -4.57 4.16
CA ASN A 43 10.18 -5.52 3.46
C ASN A 43 10.36 -5.38 1.94
N LYS A 44 10.40 -6.52 1.23
CA LYS A 44 10.56 -6.57 -0.23
C LYS A 44 9.45 -5.80 -0.97
N GLU A 45 8.20 -5.93 -0.54
CA GLU A 45 7.06 -5.24 -1.14
C GLU A 45 7.12 -3.74 -0.87
N ALA A 46 7.52 -3.32 0.33
CA ALA A 46 7.72 -1.90 0.63
C ALA A 46 8.78 -1.27 -0.29
N LYS A 47 9.90 -1.97 -0.50
CA LYS A 47 10.96 -1.53 -1.43
C LYS A 47 10.45 -1.44 -2.87
N LYS A 48 9.61 -2.38 -3.29
CA LYS A 48 9.00 -2.38 -4.62
C LYS A 48 8.10 -1.16 -4.80
N ILE A 49 7.18 -0.90 -3.87
CA ILE A 49 6.30 0.28 -3.91
C ILE A 49 7.11 1.57 -3.99
N LEU A 50 8.12 1.73 -3.12
CA LEU A 50 8.98 2.92 -3.12
C LEU A 50 9.72 3.10 -4.44
N LYS A 51 10.24 2.02 -5.02
CA LYS A 51 10.91 2.07 -6.31
C LYS A 51 9.98 2.54 -7.43
N GLU A 52 8.72 2.09 -7.45
CA GLU A 52 7.77 2.56 -8.45
C GLU A 52 7.45 4.06 -8.29
N ILE A 53 7.33 4.54 -7.04
CA ILE A 53 7.18 5.98 -6.74
C ILE A 53 8.42 6.78 -7.18
N GLU A 54 9.63 6.30 -6.87
CA GLU A 54 10.90 6.94 -7.27
C GLU A 54 11.07 6.99 -8.80
N ASN A 55 10.51 6.02 -9.53
CA ASN A 55 10.46 6.02 -11.00
C ASN A 55 9.36 6.94 -11.58
N ASN A 56 8.69 7.72 -10.73
CA ASN A 56 7.65 8.68 -11.10
C ASN A 56 6.45 8.05 -11.81
N LYS A 57 6.10 6.82 -11.42
CA LYS A 57 4.91 6.13 -11.92
C LYS A 57 3.64 6.57 -11.21
N ASP A 58 2.51 6.35 -11.86
CA ASP A 58 1.21 6.57 -11.23
C ASP A 58 0.90 5.42 -10.27
N VAL A 59 0.98 5.70 -8.96
CA VAL A 59 0.75 4.73 -7.89
C VAL A 59 -0.53 5.06 -7.14
N TYR A 60 -1.49 4.14 -7.18
CA TYR A 60 -2.79 4.30 -6.53
C TYR A 60 -3.24 3.01 -5.84
N ALA A 61 -4.16 3.13 -4.89
CA ALA A 61 -4.75 2.01 -4.17
C ALA A 61 -6.25 1.87 -4.51
N MET A 62 -6.73 0.63 -4.52
CA MET A 62 -8.14 0.29 -4.62
C MET A 62 -8.56 -0.57 -3.43
N ILE A 63 -9.77 -0.34 -2.94
CA ILE A 63 -10.37 -1.10 -1.85
C ILE A 63 -11.40 -2.08 -2.42
N LYS A 64 -11.40 -3.30 -1.90
CA LYS A 64 -12.33 -4.37 -2.29
C LYS A 64 -13.44 -4.58 -1.27
#